data_AF-A0A1Z9TQU3-F1
#
_entry.id   AF-A0A1Z9TQU3-F1
#
_cell.length_a   1.000
_cell.length_b   1.000
_cell.length_c   1.000
_cell.angle_alpha   90.00
_cell.angle_beta   90.00
_cell.angle_gamma   90.00
#
_symmetry.space_group_name_H-M   'P 1'
#
loop_
_entity.id
_entity.type
_entity.pdbx_description
1 polymer ?
#
loop_
_entity_poly.entity_id
_entity_poly.type
_entity_poly.pdbx_seq_one_letter_code
_entity_poly.pdbx_strand_id
1 'polypeptide(L)' 'MTEEWHSYERDERKAIVKKNKKGFFVELYEFNRCLEKRKVYKHSESYAENVAENWVDAIISSPSG' A
#
# COMPACT_ATOMS: atom_id res chain seq x y z
N MET A 1 1.25 18.05 1.39
CA MET A 1 1.41 17.24 2.60
C MET A 1 0.85 15.88 2.30
N THR A 2 1.57 14.85 2.71
CA THR A 2 1.18 13.45 2.63
C THR A 2 1.12 12.97 4.06
N GLU A 3 0.01 12.35 4.44
CA GLU A 3 -0.21 11.82 5.77
C GLU A 3 -0.20 10.30 5.70
N GLU A 4 0.52 9.67 6.63
CA GLU A 4 0.45 8.23 6.83
C GLU A 4 -0.79 7.90 7.66
N TRP A 5 -1.57 6.93 7.18
CA TRP A 5 -2.84 6.56 7.80
C TRP A 5 -2.68 5.25 8.58
N HIS A 6 -2.26 4.19 7.88
CA HIS A 6 -2.05 2.86 8.45
C HIS A 6 -0.81 2.22 7.84
N SER A 7 -0.15 1.34 8.59
CA SER A 7 0.90 0.48 8.08
C SER A 7 0.64 -0.96 8.47
N TYR A 8 0.98 -1.86 7.55
CA TYR A 8 0.84 -3.30 7.69
C TYR A 8 2.19 -3.91 7.35
N GLU A 9 2.61 -4.91 8.11
CA GLU A 9 3.89 -5.58 7.93
C GLU A 9 3.73 -7.06 8.29
N ARG A 10 4.23 -7.93 7.41
CA ARG A 10 4.27 -9.38 7.62
C ARG A 10 5.43 -9.95 6.81
N ASP A 11 6.26 -10.76 7.46
CA ASP A 11 7.49 -11.32 6.90
C ASP A 11 8.36 -10.22 6.24
N GLU A 12 8.74 -10.40 4.98
CA GLU A 12 9.57 -9.46 4.23
C GLU A 12 8.76 -8.33 3.57
N ARG A 13 7.43 -8.33 3.73
CA ARG A 13 6.50 -7.40 3.07
C ARG A 13 5.94 -6.37 4.02
N LYS A 14 5.90 -5.14 3.54
CA LYS A 14 5.28 -4.00 4.22
C LYS A 14 4.41 -3.21 3.26
N ALA A 15 3.24 -2.77 3.72
CA ALA A 15 2.40 -1.83 2.99
C ALA A 15 2.09 -0.62 3.87
N ILE A 16 2.14 0.57 3.30
CA ILE A 16 1.84 1.81 4.00
C ILE A 16 0.73 2.54 3.25
N VAL A 17 -0.43 2.66 3.89
CA VAL A 17 -1.55 3.46 3.41
C VAL A 17 -1.29 4.92 3.71
N LYS A 18 -1.29 5.74 2.67
CA LYS A 18 -1.05 7.18 2.75
C LYS A 18 -2.17 7.94 2.06
N LYS A 19 -2.41 9.16 2.54
CA LYS A 19 -3.38 10.09 1.97
C LYS A 19 -2.70 11.37 1.55
N ASN A 20 -3.08 11.89 0.39
CA ASN A 20 -2.68 13.22 -0.06
C ASN A 20 -3.90 13.96 -0.61
N LYS A 21 -3.69 15.19 -1.13
CA LYS A 21 -4.76 16.04 -1.69
C LYS A 21 -5.55 15.37 -2.83
N LYS A 22 -5.01 14.36 -3.50
CA LYS A 22 -5.68 13.63 -4.59
C LYS A 22 -6.51 12.45 -4.08
N GLY A 23 -6.24 11.95 -2.88
CA GLY A 23 -6.89 10.77 -2.29
C GLY A 23 -5.89 9.81 -1.66
N PHE A 24 -6.30 8.54 -1.51
CA PHE A 24 -5.47 7.50 -0.92
C PHE A 24 -4.51 6.84 -1.93
N PHE A 25 -3.38 6.39 -1.45
CA PHE A 25 -2.44 5.55 -2.17
C PHE A 25 -1.70 4.63 -1.20
N VAL A 26 -1.19 3.52 -1.69
CA VAL A 26 -0.48 2.53 -0.88
C VAL A 26 0.94 2.39 -1.41
N GLU A 27 1.92 2.54 -0.53
CA GLU A 27 3.31 2.23 -0.84
C GLU A 27 3.60 0.80 -0.42
N LEU A 28 3.99 -0.04 -1.37
CA LEU A 28 4.24 -1.46 -1.21
C LEU A 28 5.75 -1.68 -1.17
N TYR A 29 6.21 -2.35 -0.13
CA TYR A 29 7.60 -2.63 0.16
C TYR A 29 7.83 -4.13 0.30
N GLU A 30 9.00 -4.57 -0.14
CA GLU A 30 9.56 -5.89 0.12
C GLU A 30 11.04 -5.74 0.43
N PHE A 31 11.58 -6.47 1.41
CA PHE A 31 12.98 -6.34 1.84
C PHE A 31 13.39 -4.89 2.14
N ASN A 32 12.48 -4.12 2.76
CA ASN A 32 12.65 -2.69 3.06
C ASN A 32 12.85 -1.78 1.82
N ARG A 33 12.56 -2.29 0.62
CA ARG A 33 12.60 -1.53 -0.65
C ARG A 33 11.19 -1.26 -1.13
N CYS A 34 10.87 0.01 -1.43
CA CYS A 34 9.60 0.37 -2.07
C CYS A 34 9.58 -0.21 -3.49
N LEU A 35 8.73 -1.20 -3.74
CA LEU A 35 8.54 -1.81 -5.04
C LEU A 35 7.53 -1.05 -5.89
N GLU A 36 6.41 -0.63 -5.28
CA GLU A 36 5.32 0.03 -6.00
C GLU A 36 4.64 1.11 -5.16
N LYS A 37 4.09 2.13 -5.83
CA LYS A 37 3.12 3.05 -5.24
C LYS A 37 1.78 2.93 -5.96
N ARG A 38 0.84 2.20 -5.35
CA ARG A 38 -0.49 1.97 -5.92
C ARG A 38 -1.40 3.15 -5.62
N LYS A 39 -1.69 3.97 -6.64
CA LYS A 39 -2.52 5.17 -6.52
C LYS A 39 -3.99 4.77 -6.59
N VAL A 40 -4.67 4.79 -5.44
CA VAL A 40 -6.10 4.45 -5.32
C VAL A 40 -6.93 5.71 -5.04
N TYR A 41 -6.56 6.82 -5.69
CA TYR A 41 -7.11 8.15 -5.43
C TYR A 41 -8.62 8.28 -5.59
N LYS A 42 -9.22 7.44 -6.43
CA LYS A 42 -10.66 7.43 -6.69
C LYS A 42 -11.42 6.41 -5.82
N HIS A 43 -10.74 5.77 -4.87
CA HIS A 43 -11.31 4.75 -4.01
C HIS A 43 -11.32 5.20 -2.55
N SER A 44 -12.14 4.52 -1.75
CA SER A 44 -12.28 4.73 -0.31
C SER A 44 -11.05 4.30 0.48
N GLU A 45 -10.97 4.74 1.74
CA GLU A 45 -9.98 4.31 2.71
C GLU A 45 -9.89 2.79 2.83
N SER A 46 -11.04 2.13 3.03
CA SER A 46 -11.10 0.67 3.17
C SER A 46 -10.58 -0.10 1.95
N TYR A 47 -10.65 0.50 0.75
CA TYR A 47 -10.04 -0.10 -0.43
C TYR A 47 -8.51 -0.01 -0.37
N ALA A 48 -7.98 1.11 0.13
CA ALA A 48 -6.54 1.28 0.33
C ALA A 48 -6.00 0.34 1.42
N GLU A 49 -6.74 0.18 2.53
CA GLU A 49 -6.42 -0.79 3.57
C GLU A 49 -6.46 -2.21 3.02
N ASN A 50 -7.50 -2.57 2.26
CA ASN A 50 -7.59 -3.89 1.67
C ASN A 50 -6.43 -4.17 0.71
N VAL A 51 -6.02 -3.20 -0.12
CA VAL A 51 -4.81 -3.33 -0.94
C VAL A 51 -3.56 -3.58 -0.09
N ALA A 52 -3.43 -2.88 1.04
CA ALA A 52 -2.29 -3.06 1.94
C ALA A 52 -2.28 -4.44 2.60
N GLU A 53 -3.43 -4.91 3.09
CA GLU A 53 -3.61 -6.25 3.68
C GLU A 53 -3.32 -7.36 2.66
N ASN A 54 -3.90 -7.26 1.47
CA ASN A 54 -3.67 -8.25 0.40
C ASN A 54 -2.19 -8.31 -0.02
N TRP A 55 -1.46 -7.19 0.08
CA TRP A 55 -0.01 -7.18 -0.21
C TRP A 55 0.78 -7.97 0.83
N VAL A 56 0.58 -7.66 2.12
CA VAL A 56 1.32 -8.31 3.22
C VAL A 56 0.91 -9.77 3.42
N ASP A 57 -0.32 -10.14 3.03
CA ASP A 57 -0.78 -11.55 3.01
C ASP A 57 -0.38 -12.30 1.73
N ALA A 58 0.35 -11.64 0.82
CA ALA A 58 0.81 -12.19 -0.45
C ALA A 58 -0.29 -12.67 -1.41
N ILE A 59 -1.51 -12.17 -1.26
CA ILE A 59 -2.63 -12.39 -2.18
C ILE A 59 -2.40 -11.65 -3.51
N ILE A 60 -1.85 -10.44 -3.44
CA ILE A 60 -1.47 -9.66 -4.62
C ILE A 60 0.06 -9.57 -4.74
N SER A 61 0.57 -9.69 -5.96
CA SER A 61 1.98 -9.46 -6.28
C SER A 61 2.18 -8.14 -7.01
N SER A 62 3.41 -7.63 -6.97
CA SER A 62 3.81 -6.49 -7.77
C SER A 62 3.80 -6.89 -9.25
N PRO A 63 3.37 -6.02 -10.17
CA PRO A 63 3.27 -6.32 -11.60
C PRO A 63 4.62 -6.54 -12.31
N SER A 64 5.74 -6.43 -11.60
CA SER A 64 7.06 -6.81 -12.09
C SER A 64 7.27 -8.33 -11.96
N GLY A 65 6.59 -9.08 -12.82
CA GLY A 65 7.09 -10.36 -13.34
C GLY A 65 7.98 -10.12 -14.55
#